data_AF-A0A932HR92-F1
#
_entry.id   AF-A0A932HR92-F1
#
_cell.length_a   1.000
_cell.length_b   1.000
_cell.length_c   1.000
_cell.angle_alpha   90.00
_cell.angle_beta   90.00
_cell.angle_gamma   90.00
#
_symmetry.space_group_name_H-M   'P 1'
#
loop_
_entity.id
_entity.type
_entity.pdbx_description
1 polymer ?
#
loop_
_entity_poly.entity_id
_entity_poly.type
_entity_poly.pdbx_seq_one_letter_code
_entity_poly.pdbx_strand_id
1 'polypeptide(L)'
;METKSYEFTTEQNNTLRQLSKKMKSVGIFLFIAGGLTIVSGIQDMMYGGNLIFSVVTGTIYILMGMWTFRAGKAFERVVQTEGNDIDHLMLANGSLLSLYTMQFWLIIVAVVFIVIAMLVAVGSGMPASQQS
;
A
#
# COMPACT_ATOMS: atom_id res chain seq x y z
N MET A 1 40.98 3.34 14.98
CA MET A 1 40.03 2.59 15.84
C MET A 1 39.03 1.99 14.88
N GLU A 2 38.95 0.67 14.73
CA GLU A 2 37.87 0.06 13.95
C GLU A 2 36.56 0.36 14.68
N THR A 3 35.68 1.15 14.06
CA THR A 3 34.31 1.33 14.54
C THR A 3 33.62 -0.01 14.34
N LYS A 4 33.50 -0.79 15.42
CA LYS A 4 32.74 -2.03 15.42
C LYS A 4 31.36 -1.73 14.84
N SER A 5 31.07 -2.26 13.65
CA SER A 5 29.76 -2.08 13.01
C SER A 5 28.68 -2.57 13.98
N TYR A 6 27.60 -1.82 14.09
CA TYR A 6 26.47 -2.22 14.91
C TYR A 6 25.78 -3.41 14.26
N GLU A 7 25.51 -4.44 15.06
CA GLU A 7 24.81 -5.66 14.65
C GLU A 7 23.59 -5.88 15.54
N PHE A 8 22.50 -6.35 14.95
CA PHE A 8 21.28 -6.68 15.67
C PHE A 8 21.45 -7.97 16.48
N THR A 9 20.81 -8.02 17.65
CA THR A 9 20.67 -9.26 18.40
C THR A 9 19.77 -10.25 17.68
N THR A 10 19.85 -11.54 18.03
CA THR A 10 18.97 -12.59 17.50
C THR A 10 17.49 -12.24 17.67
N GLU A 11 17.11 -11.63 18.79
CA GLU A 11 15.72 -11.22 19.06
C GLU A 11 15.27 -10.07 18.13
N GLN A 12 16.14 -9.09 17.90
CA GLN A 12 15.89 -7.98 16.97
C GLN A 12 15.77 -8.49 15.52
N ASN A 13 16.67 -9.38 15.12
CA ASN A 13 16.63 -10.02 13.80
C ASN A 13 15.35 -10.86 13.60
N ASN A 14 14.87 -11.55 14.64
CA ASN A 14 13.59 -12.24 14.58
C ASN A 14 12.40 -11.28 14.42
N THR A 15 12.44 -10.12 15.05
CA THR A 15 11.42 -9.07 14.89
C THR A 15 11.40 -8.53 13.46
N LEU A 16 12.56 -8.17 12.91
CA LEU A 16 12.70 -7.69 11.53
C LEU A 16 12.27 -8.76 10.51
N ARG A 17 12.58 -10.03 10.76
CA ARG A 17 12.15 -11.17 9.94
C ARG A 17 10.63 -11.30 9.91
N GLN A 18 9.98 -11.16 11.07
CA GLN A 18 8.52 -11.20 11.17
C GLN A 18 7.89 -10.01 10.42
N LEU A 19 8.44 -8.80 10.59
CA LEU A 19 7.99 -7.61 9.84
C LEU A 19 8.09 -7.85 8.33
N SER A 20 9.25 -8.29 7.85
CA SER A 20 9.47 -8.63 6.44
C SER A 20 8.43 -9.63 5.91
N LYS A 21 8.19 -10.73 6.64
CA LYS A 21 7.19 -11.74 6.26
C LYS A 21 5.79 -11.15 6.17
N LYS A 22 5.38 -10.35 7.15
CA LYS A 22 4.06 -9.71 7.17
C LYS A 22 3.90 -8.70 6.03
N MET A 23 4.89 -7.85 5.79
CA MET A 23 4.86 -6.89 4.68
C MET A 23 4.76 -7.58 3.32
N LYS A 24 5.56 -8.65 3.10
CA LYS A 24 5.46 -9.45 1.86
C LYS A 24 4.08 -10.07 1.71
N SER A 25 3.53 -10.63 2.77
CA SER A 25 2.18 -11.22 2.77
C SER A 25 1.10 -10.18 2.46
N VAL A 26 1.12 -9.02 3.12
CA VAL A 26 0.19 -7.91 2.85
C VAL A 26 0.33 -7.43 1.41
N GLY A 27 1.55 -7.30 0.90
CA GLY A 27 1.79 -6.94 -0.49
C GLY A 27 1.12 -7.89 -1.48
N ILE A 28 1.24 -9.20 -1.25
CA ILE A 28 0.57 -10.24 -2.08
C ILE A 28 -0.96 -10.11 -1.98
N PHE A 29 -1.51 -9.94 -0.78
CA PHE A 29 -2.96 -9.77 -0.62
C PHE A 29 -3.47 -8.52 -1.33
N LEU A 30 -2.72 -7.41 -1.30
CA LEU A 30 -3.07 -6.18 -2.02
C LEU A 30 -3.03 -6.36 -3.55
N PHE A 31 -2.06 -7.12 -4.08
CA PHE A 31 -2.04 -7.47 -5.51
C PHE A 31 -3.28 -8.29 -5.90
N ILE A 32 -3.62 -9.31 -5.11
CA ILE A 32 -4.80 -10.15 -5.36
C ILE A 32 -6.07 -9.31 -5.26
N ALA A 33 -6.22 -8.51 -4.21
CA ALA A 33 -7.37 -7.64 -4.01
C ALA A 33 -7.52 -6.66 -5.18
N GLY A 34 -6.44 -5.99 -5.60
CA GLY A 34 -6.49 -5.07 -6.73
C GLY A 34 -6.86 -5.74 -8.05
N GLY A 35 -6.34 -6.94 -8.31
CA GLY A 35 -6.74 -7.76 -9.45
C GLY A 35 -8.23 -8.12 -9.41
N LEU A 36 -8.72 -8.59 -8.26
CA LEU A 36 -10.14 -8.92 -8.06
C LEU A 36 -11.05 -7.70 -8.23
N THR A 37 -10.65 -6.52 -7.74
CA THR A 37 -11.41 -5.28 -7.93
C THR A 37 -11.54 -4.89 -9.40
N ILE A 38 -10.49 -5.07 -10.21
CA ILE A 38 -10.57 -4.81 -11.65
C ILE A 38 -11.53 -5.81 -12.31
N VAL A 39 -11.42 -7.10 -11.96
CA VAL A 39 -12.30 -8.16 -12.48
C VAL A 39 -13.76 -7.90 -12.12
N SER A 40 -14.06 -7.49 -10.89
CA SER A 40 -15.43 -7.12 -10.50
C SER A 40 -15.93 -5.91 -11.27
N GLY A 41 -15.08 -4.92 -11.53
CA GLY A 41 -15.44 -3.78 -12.38
C GLY A 41 -15.84 -4.15 -13.80
N ILE A 42 -15.21 -5.19 -14.37
CA ILE A 42 -15.58 -5.72 -15.69
C ILE A 42 -16.98 -6.36 -15.63
N GLN A 43 -17.30 -7.07 -14.54
CA GLN A 43 -18.64 -7.62 -14.32
C GLN A 43 -19.67 -6.49 -14.15
N ASP A 44 -19.39 -5.48 -13.35
CA ASP A 44 -20.28 -4.33 -13.14
C ASP A 44 -20.60 -3.62 -14.46
N MET A 45 -19.59 -3.45 -15.33
CA MET A 45 -19.79 -2.86 -16.66
C MET A 45 -20.81 -3.64 -17.51
N MET A 46 -20.87 -4.98 -17.38
CA MET A 46 -21.86 -5.81 -18.09
C MET A 46 -23.29 -5.56 -17.58
N TYR A 47 -23.46 -5.06 -16.37
CA TYR A 47 -24.74 -4.70 -15.76
C TYR A 47 -25.03 -3.18 -15.80
N GLY A 48 -24.30 -2.41 -16.61
CA GLY A 48 -24.47 -0.95 -16.76
C GLY A 48 -23.73 -0.11 -15.72
N GLY A 49 -22.83 -0.71 -14.93
CA GLY A 49 -21.98 -0.03 -13.97
C GLY A 49 -20.77 0.68 -14.60
N ASN A 50 -20.00 1.39 -13.76
CA ASN A 50 -18.85 2.19 -14.19
C ASN A 50 -17.51 1.49 -13.90
N LEU A 51 -16.81 1.08 -14.96
CA LEU A 51 -15.50 0.41 -14.89
C LEU A 51 -14.38 1.32 -14.35
N ILE A 52 -14.46 2.63 -14.56
CA ILE A 52 -13.37 3.57 -14.24
C ILE A 52 -13.03 3.52 -12.76
N PHE A 53 -14.04 3.50 -11.89
CA PHE A 53 -13.86 3.48 -10.45
C PHE A 53 -13.08 2.22 -10.00
N SER A 54 -13.46 1.06 -10.53
CA SER A 54 -12.85 -0.23 -10.20
C SER A 54 -11.43 -0.34 -10.75
N VAL A 55 -11.17 0.19 -11.95
CA VAL A 55 -9.81 0.25 -12.53
C VAL A 55 -8.89 1.15 -11.69
N VAL A 56 -9.36 2.33 -11.31
CA VAL A 56 -8.58 3.26 -10.48
C VAL A 56 -8.29 2.64 -9.11
N THR A 57 -9.31 2.10 -8.45
CA THR A 57 -9.17 1.49 -7.11
C THR A 57 -8.26 0.27 -7.14
N GLY A 58 -8.45 -0.63 -8.10
CA GLY A 58 -7.61 -1.81 -8.25
C GLY A 58 -6.16 -1.47 -8.57
N THR A 59 -5.92 -0.45 -9.41
CA THR A 59 -4.56 0.06 -9.69
C THR A 59 -3.90 0.59 -8.42
N ILE A 60 -4.63 1.34 -7.60
CA ILE A 60 -4.13 1.83 -6.31
C ILE A 60 -3.72 0.67 -5.39
N TYR A 61 -4.55 -0.37 -5.26
CA TYR A 61 -4.21 -1.56 -4.47
C TYR A 61 -2.98 -2.29 -5.00
N ILE A 62 -2.85 -2.46 -6.30
CA ILE A 62 -1.69 -3.08 -6.95
C ILE A 62 -0.41 -2.28 -6.64
N LEU A 63 -0.44 -0.95 -6.78
CA LEU A 63 0.72 -0.11 -6.50
C LEU A 63 1.10 -0.14 -5.02
N MET A 64 0.12 -0.05 -4.11
CA MET A 64 0.37 -0.20 -2.67
C MET A 64 0.96 -1.57 -2.34
N GLY A 65 0.44 -2.64 -2.96
CA GLY A 65 0.95 -4.00 -2.80
C GLY A 65 2.40 -4.13 -3.26
N MET A 66 2.72 -3.53 -4.41
CA MET A 66 4.08 -3.51 -4.97
C MET A 66 5.08 -2.85 -4.02
N TRP A 67 4.78 -1.65 -3.52
CA TRP A 67 5.67 -0.95 -2.60
C TRP A 67 5.79 -1.65 -1.24
N THR A 68 4.68 -2.18 -0.71
CA THR A 68 4.69 -2.93 0.56
C THR A 68 5.57 -4.19 0.45
N PHE A 69 5.44 -4.93 -0.65
CA PHE A 69 6.25 -6.12 -0.91
C PHE A 69 7.74 -5.79 -1.05
N ARG A 70 8.06 -4.70 -1.77
CA ARG A 70 9.45 -4.23 -1.95
C ARG A 70 10.09 -3.82 -0.62
N ALA A 71 9.38 -3.11 0.24
CA ALA A 71 9.87 -2.75 1.57
C ALA A 71 10.08 -4.01 2.44
N GLY A 72 9.18 -5.00 2.37
CA GLY A 72 9.37 -6.30 3.02
C GLY A 72 10.65 -7.03 2.57
N LYS A 73 10.98 -7.00 1.27
CA LYS A 73 12.26 -7.53 0.74
C LYS A 73 13.49 -6.73 1.17
N ALA A 74 13.33 -5.44 1.47
CA ALA A 74 14.42 -4.64 2.01
C ALA A 74 14.73 -5.04 3.46
N PHE A 75 13.70 -5.20 4.30
CA PHE A 75 13.87 -5.71 5.67
C PHE A 75 14.37 -7.16 5.73
N GLU A 76 14.04 -7.99 4.74
CA GLU A 76 14.59 -9.35 4.64
C GLU A 76 16.11 -9.35 4.48
N ARG A 77 16.65 -8.40 3.69
CA ARG A 77 18.08 -8.28 3.45
C ARG A 77 18.83 -7.93 4.73
N VAL A 78 18.30 -7.02 5.56
CA VAL A 78 18.85 -6.67 6.88
C VAL A 78 19.10 -7.92 7.73
N VAL A 79 18.21 -8.90 7.66
CA VAL A 79 18.29 -10.11 8.50
C VAL A 79 19.19 -11.19 7.89
N GLN A 80 19.48 -11.12 6.58
CA GLN A 80 20.27 -12.13 5.86
C GLN A 80 21.74 -11.75 5.70
N THR A 81 22.07 -10.47 5.85
CA THR A 81 23.44 -9.94 5.76
C THR A 81 23.97 -9.66 7.14
N GLU A 82 25.20 -10.09 7.44
CA GLU A 82 25.92 -9.74 8.67
C GLU A 82 27.05 -8.76 8.34
N GLY A 83 27.35 -7.83 9.23
CA GLY A 83 28.52 -6.95 9.13
C GLY A 83 28.26 -5.50 8.67
N ASN A 84 27.00 -5.07 8.49
CA ASN A 84 26.64 -3.67 8.21
C ASN A 84 25.13 -3.38 8.38
N ASP A 85 24.55 -3.82 9.50
CA ASP A 85 23.08 -3.84 9.69
C ASP A 85 22.40 -2.47 9.60
N ILE A 86 23.10 -1.40 10.03
CA ILE A 86 22.56 -0.03 10.03
C ILE A 86 22.37 0.48 8.59
N ASP A 87 23.31 0.22 7.69
CA ASP A 87 23.19 0.65 6.30
C ASP A 87 22.00 -0.07 5.62
N HIS A 88 21.87 -1.37 5.87
CA HIS A 88 20.73 -2.14 5.38
C HIS A 88 19.41 -1.65 5.98
N LEU A 89 19.39 -1.30 7.27
CA LEU A 89 18.21 -0.75 7.93
C LEU A 89 17.82 0.61 7.35
N MET A 90 18.78 1.49 7.07
CA MET A 90 18.54 2.80 6.46
C MET A 90 17.94 2.66 5.06
N LEU A 91 18.42 1.71 4.25
CA LEU A 91 17.84 1.38 2.95
C LEU A 91 16.41 0.83 3.07
N ALA A 92 16.17 -0.03 4.07
CA ALA A 92 14.83 -0.55 4.35
C ALA A 92 13.87 0.55 4.82
N ASN A 93 14.34 1.45 5.69
CA ASN A 93 13.59 2.58 6.18
C ASN A 93 13.28 3.60 5.07
N GLY A 94 14.21 3.85 4.14
CA GLY A 94 13.94 4.66 2.95
C GLY A 94 12.83 4.06 2.07
N SER A 95 12.80 2.73 1.95
CA SER A 95 11.72 2.03 1.25
C SER A 95 10.38 2.18 1.99
N LEU A 96 10.39 2.14 3.33
CA LEU A 96 9.21 2.32 4.16
C LEU A 96 8.69 3.77 4.10
N LEU A 97 9.57 4.77 4.15
CA LEU A 97 9.22 6.18 3.97
C LEU A 97 8.56 6.42 2.62
N SER A 98 9.08 5.79 1.56
CA SER A 98 8.50 5.88 0.21
C SER A 98 7.07 5.32 0.18
N LEU A 99 6.83 4.19 0.86
CA LEU A 99 5.49 3.61 1.00
C LEU A 99 4.52 4.59 1.69
N TYR A 100 4.92 5.16 2.84
CA TYR A 100 4.07 6.12 3.56
C TYR A 100 3.84 7.41 2.79
N THR A 101 4.84 7.90 2.06
CA THR A 101 4.71 9.09 1.22
C THR A 101 3.66 8.86 0.13
N MET A 102 3.68 7.70 -0.51
CA MET A 102 2.68 7.35 -1.52
C MET A 102 1.28 7.19 -0.89
N GLN A 103 1.16 6.49 0.24
CA GLN A 103 -0.11 6.35 0.95
C GLN A 103 -0.69 7.72 1.33
N PHE A 104 0.14 8.62 1.83
CA PHE A 104 -0.25 9.98 2.16
C PHE A 104 -0.88 10.70 0.97
N TRP A 105 -0.22 10.69 -0.19
CA TRP A 105 -0.77 11.32 -1.40
C TRP A 105 -2.04 10.66 -1.89
N LEU A 106 -2.13 9.33 -1.87
CA LEU A 106 -3.36 8.62 -2.23
C LEU A 106 -4.54 8.99 -1.33
N ILE A 107 -4.30 9.09 -0.02
CA ILE A 107 -5.33 9.48 0.94
C ILE A 107 -5.75 10.92 0.68
N ILE A 108 -4.82 11.85 0.45
CA ILE A 108 -5.17 13.24 0.10
C ILE A 108 -6.04 13.28 -1.14
N VAL A 109 -5.66 12.58 -2.21
CA VAL A 109 -6.44 12.54 -3.45
C VAL A 109 -7.83 11.96 -3.20
N ALA A 110 -7.93 10.83 -2.48
CA ALA A 110 -9.21 10.22 -2.14
C ALA A 110 -10.11 11.16 -1.33
N VAL A 111 -9.56 11.84 -0.31
CA VAL A 111 -10.30 12.81 0.51
C VAL A 111 -10.80 13.98 -0.35
N VAL A 112 -9.96 14.51 -1.24
CA VAL A 112 -10.36 15.60 -2.16
C VAL A 112 -11.53 15.16 -3.05
N PHE A 113 -11.48 13.96 -3.64
CA PHE A 113 -12.58 13.44 -4.45
C PHE A 113 -13.86 13.25 -3.64
N ILE A 114 -13.77 12.75 -2.41
CA ILE A 114 -14.93 12.60 -1.52
C ILE A 114 -15.56 13.97 -1.21
N VAL A 115 -14.75 14.98 -0.88
CA VAL A 115 -15.25 16.33 -0.61
C VAL A 115 -15.93 16.93 -1.84
N ILE A 116 -15.32 16.81 -3.03
CA ILE A 116 -15.94 17.28 -4.28
C ILE A 116 -17.27 16.56 -4.54
N ALA A 117 -17.31 15.23 -4.38
CA ALA A 117 -18.54 14.46 -4.56
C ALA A 117 -19.63 14.89 -3.58
N MET A 118 -19.29 15.16 -2.31
CA MET A 118 -20.22 15.68 -1.31
C MET A 118 -20.76 17.06 -1.68
N LEU A 119 -19.89 17.98 -2.11
CA LEU A 119 -20.30 19.33 -2.52
C LEU A 119 -21.24 19.29 -3.73
N VAL A 120 -20.96 18.42 -4.71
CA VAL A 120 -21.83 18.22 -5.88
C VAL A 120 -23.17 17.60 -5.46
N ALA A 121 -23.16 16.58 -4.60
CA ALA A 121 -24.39 15.94 -4.11
C ALA A 121 -25.30 16.95 -3.39
N VAL A 122 -24.75 17.77 -2.47
CA VAL A 122 -25.49 18.79 -1.74
C VAL A 122 -25.99 19.90 -2.68
N GLY A 123 -25.14 20.40 -3.59
CA GLY A 123 -25.49 21.47 -4.52
C GLY A 123 -26.51 21.08 -5.59
N SER A 124 -26.59 19.78 -5.93
CA SER A 124 -27.54 19.26 -6.94
C SER A 124 -28.97 19.10 -6.44
N GLY A 125 -29.23 19.19 -5.12
CA GLY A 125 -30.58 19.15 -4.57
C GLY A 125 -31.37 17.87 -4.86
N MET A 126 -30.72 16.71 -5.06
CA MET A 126 -31.42 15.44 -5.27
C MET A 126 -32.36 15.13 -4.09
N PRO A 127 -33.69 15.07 -4.29
CA PRO A 127 -34.59 14.64 -3.24
C PRO A 127 -34.38 13.14 -2.96
N ALA A 128 -34.36 12.77 -1.67
CA ALA A 128 -34.13 11.43 -1.15
C ALA A 128 -35.15 10.35 -1.60
N SER A 129 -36.05 10.66 -2.53
CA SER A 129 -37.17 9.80 -2.97
C SER A 129 -36.92 9.04 -4.28
N GLN A 130 -35.73 9.14 -4.89
CA GLN A 130 -35.41 8.44 -6.15
C GLN A 130 -34.24 7.45 -6.03
N GLN A 131 -34.02 6.88 -4.85
CA GLN A 131 -33.20 5.68 -4.68
C GLN A 131 -34.12 4.49 -4.39
N SER A 132 -34.70 3.92 -5.44
CA SER A 132 -35.40 2.64 -5.42
C SER A 132 -34.93 1.79 -6.59
#